data_AF-B5M731-F1
#
_entry.id   AF-B5M731-F1
#
_cell.length_a   1.000
_cell.length_b   1.000
_cell.length_c   1.000
_cell.angle_alpha   90.00
_cell.angle_beta   90.00
_cell.angle_gamma   90.00
#
_symmetry.space_group_name_H-M   'P 1'
#
loop_
_entity.id
_entity.type
_entity.pdbx_description
1 polymer ?
#
loop_
_entity_poly.entity_id
_entity_poly.type
_entity_poly.pdbx_seq_one_letter_code
_entity_poly.pdbx_strand_id
1 'polypeptide(L)'
;MSLEDPFFVVKDEIVKAIANNKTLFERWNQYQDPSSLPSKEDIDWTTSELRKGLRSIEWDLEDLEETVAIVEKNPKKFKIDEKEIKSRKAFIEQSRNEVKCMKEAMLESKAKNKRMRPSSMELFNSSRTAKYTSLRNEVESPVHRLLDHTQQQQQVCKWWCISHF
;
A
#
# COMPACT_ATOMS: atom_id res chain seq x y z
N MET A 1 -25.20 30.98 12.48
CA MET A 1 -24.66 30.14 11.39
C MET A 1 -23.98 28.96 12.06
N SER A 2 -24.45 27.72 11.86
CA SER A 2 -23.68 26.54 12.28
C SER A 2 -22.50 26.42 11.33
N LEU A 3 -21.28 26.45 11.86
CA LEU A 3 -20.09 26.10 11.08
C LEU A 3 -20.25 24.66 10.60
N GLU A 4 -20.18 24.46 9.30
CA GLU A 4 -20.11 23.13 8.70
C GLU A 4 -18.85 22.43 9.23
N ASP A 5 -18.98 21.19 9.69
CA ASP A 5 -17.87 20.48 10.33
C ASP A 5 -16.79 20.19 9.28
N PRO A 6 -15.56 20.73 9.45
CA PRO A 6 -14.48 20.53 8.49
C PRO A 6 -14.14 19.07 8.22
N PHE A 7 -14.47 18.17 9.16
CA PHE A 7 -14.27 16.73 8.99
C PHE A 7 -14.92 16.19 7.71
N PHE A 8 -16.14 16.61 7.37
CA PHE A 8 -16.85 16.07 6.21
C PHE A 8 -16.25 16.55 4.88
N VAL A 9 -15.73 17.78 4.86
CA VAL A 9 -15.02 18.32 3.68
C VAL A 9 -13.76 17.49 3.42
N VAL A 10 -12.93 17.32 4.45
CA VAL A 10 -11.67 16.55 4.33
C VAL A 10 -11.96 15.08 4.05
N LYS A 11 -13.02 14.51 4.64
CA LYS A 11 -13.49 13.15 4.32
C LYS A 11 -13.78 13.00 2.83
N ASP A 12 -14.54 13.92 2.24
CA ASP A 12 -14.87 13.87 0.81
C ASP A 12 -13.64 14.04 -0.08
N GLU A 13 -12.69 14.89 0.33
CA GLU A 13 -11.40 15.06 -0.33
C GLU A 13 -10.57 13.78 -0.31
N ILE A 14 -10.48 13.11 0.85
CA ILE A 14 -9.79 11.82 0.99
C ILE A 14 -10.46 10.74 0.13
N VAL A 15 -11.80 10.65 0.14
CA VAL A 15 -12.53 9.67 -0.69
C VAL A 15 -12.22 9.88 -2.17
N LYS A 16 -12.24 11.13 -2.64
CA LYS A 16 -11.88 11.48 -4.03
C LYS A 16 -10.42 11.16 -4.33
N ALA A 17 -9.51 11.51 -3.42
CA ALA A 17 -8.08 11.25 -3.59
C ALA A 17 -7.79 9.74 -3.68
N ILE A 18 -8.43 8.93 -2.82
CA ILE A 18 -8.32 7.46 -2.87
C ILE A 18 -8.88 6.93 -4.19
N ALA A 19 -10.05 7.37 -4.64
CA ALA A 19 -10.64 6.92 -5.91
C ALA A 19 -9.73 7.23 -7.12
N ASN A 20 -9.13 8.43 -7.15
CA ASN A 20 -8.17 8.83 -8.18
C ASN A 20 -6.92 7.93 -8.14
N ASN A 21 -6.36 7.69 -6.95
CA ASN A 21 -5.19 6.84 -6.78
C ASN A 21 -5.49 5.35 -7.09
N LYS A 22 -6.70 4.86 -6.84
CA LYS A 22 -7.13 3.52 -7.26
C LYS A 22 -7.13 3.37 -8.78
N THR A 23 -7.69 4.35 -9.48
CA THR A 23 -7.69 4.37 -10.96
C THR A 23 -6.25 4.36 -11.49
N LEU A 24 -5.37 5.16 -10.89
CA LEU A 24 -3.95 5.18 -11.24
C LEU A 24 -3.24 3.86 -10.90
N PHE A 25 -3.59 3.24 -9.77
CA PHE A 25 -3.06 1.95 -9.34
C PHE A 25 -3.48 0.80 -10.26
N GLU A 26 -4.70 0.81 -10.79
CA GLU A 26 -5.15 -0.17 -11.79
C GLU A 26 -4.30 -0.11 -13.05
N ARG A 27 -4.06 1.11 -13.57
CA ARG A 27 -3.15 1.33 -14.71
C ARG A 27 -1.72 0.88 -14.39
N TRP A 28 -1.23 1.22 -13.20
CA TRP A 28 0.08 0.74 -12.73
C TRP A 28 0.16 -0.79 -12.65
N ASN A 29 -0.92 -1.44 -12.25
CA ASN A 29 -1.00 -2.89 -12.13
C ASN A 29 -1.01 -3.57 -13.52
N GLN A 30 -1.67 -2.97 -14.52
CA GLN A 30 -1.59 -3.42 -15.92
C GLN A 30 -0.15 -3.43 -16.43
N TYR A 31 0.66 -2.46 -16.03
CA TYR A 31 2.09 -2.41 -16.37
C TYR A 31 2.94 -3.51 -15.72
N GLN A 32 2.39 -4.24 -14.75
CA GLN A 32 3.05 -5.41 -14.17
C GLN A 32 2.83 -6.68 -15.00
N ASP A 33 1.89 -6.66 -15.95
CA ASP A 33 1.66 -7.78 -16.87
C ASP A 33 2.81 -7.86 -17.90
N PRO A 34 3.50 -9.01 -18.05
CA PRO A 34 4.55 -9.17 -19.05
C PRO A 34 4.10 -8.96 -20.50
N SER A 35 2.80 -9.10 -20.79
CA SER A 35 2.20 -8.85 -22.11
C SER A 35 1.97 -7.36 -22.39
N SER A 36 1.94 -6.53 -21.35
CA SER A 36 1.89 -5.08 -21.47
C SER A 36 3.28 -4.56 -21.85
N LEU A 37 3.34 -3.69 -22.86
CA LEU A 37 4.58 -3.03 -23.32
C LEU A 37 4.54 -1.52 -23.05
N PRO A 38 4.51 -1.07 -21.78
CA PRO A 38 4.52 0.35 -21.45
C PRO A 38 5.93 0.93 -21.62
N SER A 39 6.00 2.23 -21.89
CA SER A 39 7.28 2.93 -21.86
C SER A 39 7.85 2.92 -20.43
N LYS A 40 9.18 2.90 -20.31
CA LYS A 40 9.85 3.09 -19.02
C LYS A 40 9.41 4.40 -18.35
N GLU A 41 9.24 5.46 -19.14
CA GLU A 41 8.77 6.75 -18.65
C GLU A 41 7.36 6.66 -18.05
N ASP A 42 6.44 5.93 -18.68
CA ASP A 42 5.08 5.71 -18.17
C ASP A 42 5.09 4.96 -16.84
N ILE A 43 5.93 3.92 -16.72
CA ILE A 43 6.08 3.16 -15.49
C ILE A 43 6.62 4.05 -14.37
N ASP A 44 7.71 4.78 -14.64
CA ASP A 44 8.38 5.64 -13.66
C ASP A 44 7.46 6.78 -13.20
N TRP A 45 6.76 7.42 -14.14
CA TRP A 45 5.78 8.46 -13.86
C TRP A 45 4.63 7.93 -13.01
N THR A 46 3.96 6.86 -13.45
CA THR A 46 2.80 6.28 -12.75
C THR A 46 3.19 5.82 -11.34
N THR A 47 4.36 5.20 -11.20
CA THR A 47 4.90 4.76 -9.92
C THR A 47 5.23 5.92 -8.99
N SER A 48 5.79 7.01 -9.52
CA SER A 48 6.13 8.22 -8.74
C SER A 48 4.86 8.93 -8.29
N GLU A 49 3.91 9.11 -9.20
CA GLU A 49 2.66 9.83 -8.96
C GLU A 49 1.80 9.11 -7.91
N LEU A 50 1.69 7.78 -8.02
CA LEU A 50 0.99 6.99 -7.01
C LEU A 50 1.65 7.09 -5.63
N ARG A 51 2.98 7.12 -5.52
CA ARG A 51 3.65 7.32 -4.22
C ARG A 51 3.33 8.67 -3.60
N LYS A 52 3.33 9.74 -4.42
CA LYS A 52 3.02 11.09 -3.95
C LYS A 52 1.57 11.18 -3.48
N GLY A 53 0.64 10.67 -4.29
CA GLY A 53 -0.79 10.67 -3.97
C GLY A 53 -1.08 9.90 -2.69
N LEU A 54 -0.57 8.67 -2.56
CA LEU A 54 -0.74 7.86 -1.35
C LEU A 54 -0.10 8.53 -0.12
N ARG A 55 1.03 9.22 -0.27
CA ARG A 55 1.66 9.93 0.85
C ARG A 55 0.85 11.15 1.30
N SER A 56 0.28 11.90 0.36
CA SER A 56 -0.62 13.02 0.69
C SER A 56 -1.82 12.54 1.52
N ILE A 57 -2.44 11.43 1.10
CA ILE A 57 -3.58 10.84 1.82
C ILE A 57 -3.18 10.38 3.23
N GLU A 58 -1.97 9.83 3.41
CA GLU A 58 -1.48 9.47 4.75
C GLU A 58 -1.41 10.67 5.68
N TRP A 59 -0.94 11.83 5.19
CA TRP A 59 -0.90 13.06 5.98
C TRP A 59 -2.29 13.54 6.35
N ASP A 60 -3.22 13.57 5.40
CA ASP A 60 -4.61 13.98 5.67
C ASP A 60 -5.27 13.06 6.73
N LEU A 61 -4.95 11.76 6.71
CA LEU A 61 -5.44 10.78 7.68
C LEU A 61 -4.77 10.91 9.07
N GLU A 62 -3.49 11.28 9.12
CA GLU A 62 -2.78 11.61 10.37
C GLU A 62 -3.45 12.82 11.06
N ASP A 63 -3.69 13.90 10.31
CA ASP A 63 -4.35 15.10 10.83
C ASP A 63 -5.79 14.81 11.28
N LEU A 64 -6.56 14.06 10.49
CA LEU A 64 -7.92 13.67 10.88
C LEU A 64 -7.94 12.82 12.16
N GLU A 65 -6.98 11.91 12.34
CA GLU A 65 -6.88 11.10 13.56
C GLU A 65 -6.63 11.99 14.79
N GLU A 66 -5.74 12.97 14.69
CA GLU A 66 -5.50 13.94 15.76
C GLU A 66 -6.76 14.73 16.10
N THR A 67 -7.50 15.19 15.09
CA THR A 67 -8.75 15.94 15.32
C THR A 67 -9.81 15.09 16.02
N VAL A 68 -9.96 13.83 15.62
CA VAL A 68 -10.90 12.88 16.24
C VAL A 68 -10.49 12.58 17.68
N ALA A 69 -9.19 12.44 17.96
CA ALA A 69 -8.68 12.25 19.31
C ALA A 69 -8.95 13.47 20.22
N ILE A 70 -8.93 14.70 19.68
CA ILE A 70 -9.31 15.91 20.42
C ILE A 70 -10.81 15.92 20.73
N VAL A 71 -11.65 15.58 19.74
CA VAL A 71 -13.11 15.53 19.90
C VAL A 71 -13.51 14.48 20.94
N GLU A 72 -12.88 13.31 20.91
CA GLU A 72 -13.14 12.22 21.85
C GLU A 72 -12.83 12.58 23.31
N LYS A 73 -11.81 13.42 23.53
CA LYS A 73 -11.47 13.89 24.89
C LYS A 73 -12.49 14.86 25.46
N ASN A 74 -13.28 15.56 24.64
CA ASN A 74 -14.28 16.52 25.11
C ASN A 74 -15.54 16.60 24.23
N PRO A 75 -16.35 15.51 24.16
CA PRO A 75 -17.49 15.42 23.25
C PRO A 75 -18.58 16.45 23.53
N LYS A 76 -18.76 16.85 24.81
CA LYS A 76 -19.74 17.87 25.22
C LYS A 76 -19.47 19.24 24.59
N LYS A 77 -18.19 19.60 24.37
CA LYS A 77 -17.79 20.87 23.75
C LYS A 77 -18.15 20.92 22.27
N PHE A 78 -17.98 19.80 21.58
CA PHE A 78 -18.20 19.69 20.14
C PHE A 78 -19.62 19.25 19.76
N LYS A 79 -20.41 18.78 20.74
CA LYS A 79 -21.77 18.27 20.54
C LYS A 79 -21.86 17.12 19.53
N ILE A 80 -20.82 16.28 19.53
CA ILE A 80 -20.70 15.10 18.66
C ILE A 80 -21.06 13.85 19.46
N ASP A 81 -21.86 12.96 18.86
CA ASP A 81 -22.29 11.70 19.47
C ASP A 81 -21.19 10.64 19.46
N GLU A 82 -21.18 9.73 20.43
CA GLU A 82 -20.21 8.63 20.48
C GLU A 82 -20.28 7.73 19.24
N LYS A 83 -21.48 7.54 18.67
CA LYS A 83 -21.66 6.79 17.42
C LYS A 83 -20.96 7.46 16.24
N GLU A 84 -21.01 8.79 16.22
CA GLU A 84 -20.36 9.57 15.18
C GLU A 84 -18.83 9.48 15.31
N ILE A 85 -18.28 9.62 16.53
CA ILE A 85 -16.84 9.43 16.78
C ILE A 85 -16.38 8.05 16.30
N LYS A 86 -17.13 6.99 16.63
CA LYS A 86 -16.85 5.63 16.15
C LYS A 86 -16.86 5.55 14.62
N SER A 87 -17.82 6.19 13.97
CA SER A 87 -17.91 6.25 12.51
C SER A 87 -16.72 6.98 11.88
N ARG A 88 -16.27 8.08 12.49
CA ARG A 88 -15.07 8.82 12.04
C ARG A 88 -13.81 7.97 12.14
N LYS A 89 -13.63 7.25 13.26
CA LYS A 89 -12.50 6.32 13.46
C LYS A 89 -12.51 5.18 12.44
N ALA A 90 -13.68 4.55 12.24
CA ALA A 90 -13.82 3.48 11.27
C ALA A 90 -13.48 3.94 9.84
N PHE A 91 -13.90 5.15 9.46
CA PHE A 91 -13.53 5.74 8.17
C PHE A 91 -12.01 5.93 8.01
N ILE A 92 -11.34 6.46 9.04
CA ILE A 92 -9.87 6.66 9.02
C ILE A 92 -9.16 5.31 8.89
N GLU A 93 -9.57 4.31 9.68
CA GLU A 93 -8.99 2.98 9.66
C GLU A 93 -9.18 2.29 8.30
N GLN A 94 -10.38 2.34 7.73
CA GLN A 94 -10.66 1.80 6.41
C GLN A 94 -9.78 2.46 5.34
N SER A 95 -9.73 3.80 5.34
CA SER A 95 -8.93 4.57 4.39
C SER A 95 -7.44 4.26 4.49
N ARG A 96 -6.91 4.11 5.71
CA ARG A 96 -5.53 3.66 5.95
C ARG A 96 -5.27 2.27 5.38
N ASN A 97 -6.19 1.34 5.58
CA ASN A 97 -6.05 0.00 5.03
C ASN A 97 -6.02 0.01 3.50
N GLU A 98 -6.84 0.81 2.84
CA GLU A 98 -6.82 0.94 1.37
C GLU A 98 -5.48 1.49 0.86
N VAL A 99 -4.99 2.57 1.47
CA VAL A 99 -3.68 3.15 1.15
C VAL A 99 -2.55 2.13 1.38
N LYS A 100 -2.59 1.41 2.50
CA LYS A 100 -1.62 0.38 2.85
C LYS A 100 -1.61 -0.76 1.82
N CYS A 101 -2.76 -1.26 1.41
CA CYS A 101 -2.87 -2.33 0.42
C CYS A 101 -2.19 -1.94 -0.90
N MET A 102 -2.43 -0.72 -1.40
CA MET A 102 -1.79 -0.23 -2.62
C MET A 102 -0.26 -0.11 -2.45
N LYS A 103 0.22 0.43 -1.31
CA LYS A 103 1.66 0.55 -1.02
C LYS A 103 2.35 -0.81 -0.96
N GLU A 104 1.74 -1.79 -0.29
CA GLU A 104 2.29 -3.14 -0.17
C GLU A 104 2.39 -3.85 -1.52
N ALA A 105 1.36 -3.72 -2.37
CA ALA A 105 1.39 -4.24 -3.74
C ALA A 105 2.54 -3.64 -4.56
N MET A 106 2.81 -2.32 -4.41
CA MET A 106 3.94 -1.66 -5.06
C MET A 106 5.30 -2.16 -4.58
N LEU A 107 5.43 -2.52 -3.30
CA LEU A 107 6.67 -3.07 -2.74
C LEU A 107 6.93 -4.50 -3.23
N GLU A 108 5.89 -5.32 -3.29
CA GLU A 108 5.97 -6.71 -3.76
C GLU A 108 6.37 -6.79 -5.24
N SER A 109 5.81 -5.93 -6.10
CA SER A 109 6.21 -5.84 -7.52
C SER A 109 7.73 -5.58 -7.67
N LYS A 110 8.29 -4.65 -6.89
CA LYS A 110 9.73 -4.39 -6.91
C LYS A 110 10.55 -5.62 -6.52
N ALA A 111 10.08 -6.38 -5.52
CA ALA A 111 10.75 -7.59 -5.08
C ALA A 111 10.75 -8.67 -6.18
N LYS A 112 9.64 -8.86 -6.89
CA LYS A 112 9.54 -9.77 -8.03
C LYS A 112 10.49 -9.39 -9.17
N ASN A 113 10.55 -8.11 -9.53
CA ASN A 113 11.45 -7.65 -10.57
C ASN A 113 12.93 -7.85 -10.20
N LYS A 114 13.29 -7.69 -8.91
CA LYS A 114 14.66 -7.98 -8.42
C LYS A 114 15.01 -9.48 -8.46
N ARG A 115 14.04 -10.37 -8.25
CA ARG A 115 14.22 -11.84 -8.33
C ARG A 115 14.29 -12.36 -9.76
N MET A 116 13.58 -11.71 -10.70
CA MET A 116 13.57 -12.07 -12.12
C MET A 116 14.79 -11.58 -12.89
N ARG A 117 15.54 -10.59 -12.38
CA ARG A 117 16.89 -10.32 -12.91
C ARG A 117 17.78 -11.48 -12.48
N PRO A 118 18.21 -12.38 -13.40
CA PRO A 118 19.24 -13.32 -13.02
C PRO A 118 20.43 -12.50 -12.54
N SER A 119 21.08 -12.97 -11.48
CA SER A 119 22.44 -12.54 -11.11
C SER A 119 23.41 -12.95 -12.23
N SER A 120 23.21 -12.41 -13.43
CA SER A 120 24.00 -12.64 -14.63
C SER A 120 24.84 -11.40 -14.89
N MET A 121 25.60 -11.02 -13.87
CA MET A 121 26.77 -10.16 -14.06
C MET A 121 27.81 -10.43 -12.97
N GLU A 122 28.07 -11.69 -12.67
CA GLU A 122 29.30 -12.12 -11.96
C GLU A 122 29.79 -13.44 -12.60
N LEU A 123 29.80 -13.50 -13.94
CA LEU A 123 30.35 -14.62 -14.72
C LEU A 123 31.49 -14.20 -15.67
N PHE A 124 32.10 -13.03 -15.40
CA PHE A 124 33.34 -12.63 -16.03
C PHE A 124 34.37 -12.21 -14.98
N ASN A 125 34.76 -13.16 -14.12
CA ASN A 125 36.08 -13.12 -13.52
C ASN A 125 36.60 -14.55 -13.31
N SER A 126 36.96 -15.20 -14.41
CA SER A 126 37.76 -16.42 -14.39
C SER A 126 39.16 -16.08 -13.93
N SER A 127 39.37 -16.03 -12.61
CA SER A 127 40.67 -16.30 -12.00
C SER A 127 40.54 -16.44 -10.49
N ARG A 128 40.92 -17.65 -10.03
CA ARG A 128 41.38 -18.04 -8.69
C ARG A 128 40.35 -18.68 -7.75
N THR A 129 40.36 -20.02 -7.81
CA THR A 129 40.44 -20.93 -6.65
C THR A 129 39.47 -20.70 -5.49
N ALA A 130 38.44 -21.56 -5.38
CA ALA A 130 37.98 -22.03 -4.08
C ALA A 130 37.27 -23.39 -4.23
N LYS A 131 38.00 -24.44 -3.86
CA LYS A 131 37.45 -25.75 -3.54
C LYS A 131 36.75 -25.65 -2.19
N TYR A 132 35.42 -25.73 -2.12
CA TYR A 132 34.74 -26.43 -1.02
C TYR A 132 33.32 -26.80 -1.42
N THR A 133 33.09 -28.11 -1.44
CA THR A 133 31.85 -28.81 -1.70
C THR A 133 30.92 -28.76 -0.48
N SER A 134 29.64 -28.44 -0.73
CA SER A 134 28.42 -28.92 -0.07
C SER A 134 28.45 -29.27 1.43
N LEU A 135 27.70 -28.51 2.24
CA LEU A 135 26.87 -29.06 3.32
C LEU A 135 25.44 -28.53 3.16
N ARG A 136 24.54 -29.42 2.77
CA ARG A 136 23.10 -29.23 2.74
C ARG A 136 22.56 -29.49 4.15
N ASN A 137 22.27 -28.42 4.90
CA ASN A 137 21.38 -28.48 6.05
C ASN A 137 20.08 -27.79 5.67
N GLU A 138 19.01 -28.57 5.57
CA GLU A 138 17.64 -28.08 5.48
C GLU A 138 17.23 -27.54 6.85
N VAL A 139 17.58 -26.29 7.12
CA VAL A 139 16.86 -25.48 8.09
C VAL A 139 15.74 -24.79 7.35
N GLU A 140 14.52 -25.25 7.58
CA GLU A 140 13.29 -24.67 7.05
C GLU A 140 13.28 -23.17 7.34
N SER A 141 13.51 -22.40 6.27
CA SER A 141 13.78 -20.97 6.37
C SER A 141 12.53 -20.23 6.86
N PRO A 142 12.63 -19.31 7.84
CA PRO A 142 11.52 -18.45 8.27
C PRO A 142 10.84 -17.67 7.12
N VAL A 143 11.52 -17.56 5.98
CA VAL A 143 11.01 -17.00 4.72
C VAL A 143 9.81 -17.78 4.18
N HIS A 144 9.73 -19.10 4.37
CA HIS A 144 8.59 -19.90 3.89
C HIS A 144 7.30 -19.54 4.65
N ARG A 145 7.41 -19.35 5.97
CA ARG A 145 6.28 -18.94 6.82
C ARG A 145 5.81 -17.51 6.52
N LEU A 146 6.76 -16.64 6.13
CA LEU A 146 6.45 -15.26 5.70
C LEU A 146 5.73 -15.26 4.34
N LEU A 147 6.17 -16.10 3.39
CA LEU A 147 5.55 -16.24 2.07
C LEU A 147 4.09 -16.69 2.16
N ASP A 148 3.77 -17.63 3.04
CA ASP A 148 2.38 -18.07 3.28
C ASP A 148 1.52 -16.94 3.85
N HIS A 149 2.05 -16.15 4.79
CA HIS A 149 1.33 -14.99 5.35
C HIS A 149 1.10 -13.89 4.29
N THR A 150 2.09 -13.63 3.44
CA THR A 150 1.94 -12.69 2.31
C THR A 150 0.95 -13.21 1.27
N GLN A 151 0.92 -14.51 1.02
CA GLN A 151 -0.02 -15.12 0.06
C GLN A 151 -1.46 -15.09 0.59
N GLN A 152 -1.69 -15.35 1.88
CA GLN A 152 -3.02 -15.23 2.49
C GLN A 152 -3.50 -13.77 2.53
N GLN A 153 -2.64 -12.81 2.85
CA GLN A 153 -3.00 -11.38 2.76
C GLN A 153 -3.28 -10.91 1.33
N GLN A 154 -2.56 -11.45 0.33
CA GLN A 154 -2.86 -11.19 -1.08
C GLN A 154 -4.23 -11.72 -1.49
N GLN A 155 -4.65 -12.88 -0.97
CA GLN A 155 -6.01 -13.37 -1.19
C GLN A 155 -7.01 -12.39 -0.58
N VAL A 156 -6.85 -11.95 0.67
CA VAL A 156 -7.77 -10.99 1.31
C VAL A 156 -7.87 -9.68 0.52
N CYS A 157 -6.75 -9.10 0.06
CA CYS A 157 -6.77 -7.86 -0.74
C CYS A 157 -7.40 -8.07 -2.13
N LYS A 158 -7.10 -9.19 -2.81
CA LYS A 158 -7.74 -9.53 -4.09
C LYS A 158 -9.24 -9.77 -3.92
N TRP A 159 -9.65 -10.49 -2.89
CA TRP A 159 -11.05 -10.76 -2.57
C TRP A 159 -11.80 -9.50 -2.16
N TRP A 160 -11.14 -8.52 -1.56
CA TRP A 160 -11.75 -7.23 -1.22
C TRP A 160 -11.97 -6.34 -2.45
N CYS A 161 -11.02 -6.33 -3.39
CA CYS A 161 -11.18 -5.64 -4.68
C CYS A 161 -12.26 -6.28 -5.57
N ILE A 162 -12.48 -7.60 -5.48
CA ILE A 162 -13.49 -8.31 -6.28
C ILE A 162 -14.90 -8.21 -5.64
N SER A 163 -14.99 -8.15 -4.31
CA SER A 163 -16.28 -8.13 -3.60
C SER A 163 -16.99 -6.76 -3.53
N HIS A 164 -16.44 -5.71 -4.13
CA HIS A 164 -17.04 -4.36 -4.17
C HIS A 164 -17.38 -3.85 -5.59
N PHE A 165 -17.56 -4.78 -6.53
CA PHE A 165 -18.26 -4.56 -7.79
C PHE A 165 -19.71 -5.02 -7.71
#